data_AF-A0A7X8BFD7-F1
#
_entry.id   AF-A0A7X8BFD7-F1
#
_cell.length_a   1.000
_cell.length_b   1.000
_cell.length_c   1.000
_cell.angle_alpha   90.00
_cell.angle_beta   90.00
_cell.angle_gamma   90.00
#
_symmetry.space_group_name_H-M   'P 1'
#
loop_
_entity.id
_entity.type
_entity.pdbx_description
1 polymer ?
#
loop_
_entity_poly.entity_id
_entity_poly.type
_entity_poly.pdbx_seq_one_letter_code
_entity_poly.pdbx_strand_id
1 'polypeptide(L)' 'KLGDMKALLASYEKYTPGAAWNASNYTDVGTGVKKKNYFLVYQDTYVFGKGYLGMTKVVVPEKYFKIKK' A
#
# COMPACT_ATOMS: atom_id res chain seq x y z
N LYS A 1 10.77 -15.40 -3.12
CA LYS A 1 11.57 -14.55 -4.03
C LYS A 1 11.60 -13.13 -3.48
N LEU A 2 12.75 -12.46 -3.47
CA LEU A 2 12.83 -11.07 -3.00
C LEU A 2 12.09 -10.15 -3.99
N GLY A 3 11.23 -9.26 -3.47
CA GLY A 3 10.42 -8.37 -4.32
C GLY A 3 9.08 -8.96 -4.80
N ASP A 4 8.63 -10.07 -4.21
CA ASP A 4 7.30 -10.62 -4.48
C ASP A 4 6.25 -10.01 -3.56
N MET A 5 5.53 -9.00 -4.06
CA MET A 5 4.48 -8.30 -3.33
C MET A 5 3.30 -9.22 -2.96
N LYS A 6 3.00 -10.23 -3.80
CA LYS A 6 1.91 -11.18 -3.51
C LYS A 6 2.27 -12.05 -2.32
N ALA A 7 3.52 -12.52 -2.26
CA ALA A 7 4.01 -13.27 -1.11
C ALA A 7 4.00 -12.43 0.18
N LEU A 8 4.34 -11.13 0.09
CA LEU A 8 4.25 -10.20 1.21
C LEU A 8 2.81 -10.05 1.70
N LEU A 9 1.86 -9.72 0.82
CA LEU A 9 0.45 -9.57 1.19
C LEU A 9 -0.15 -10.86 1.75
N ALA A 10 0.17 -12.01 1.18
CA ALA A 10 -0.25 -13.31 1.70
C ALA A 10 0.28 -13.57 3.12
N SER A 11 1.49 -13.11 3.45
CA SER A 11 2.02 -13.21 4.81
C SER A 11 1.26 -12.32 5.79
N TYR A 12 0.90 -11.09 5.40
CA TYR A 12 0.07 -10.22 6.24
C TYR A 12 -1.33 -10.80 6.47
N GLU A 13 -1.99 -11.30 5.43
CA GLU A 13 -3.29 -11.95 5.57
C GLU A 13 -3.21 -13.18 6.50
N LYS A 14 -2.16 -14.00 6.38
CA LYS A 14 -1.93 -15.17 7.23
C LYS A 14 -1.73 -14.83 8.70
N TYR A 15 -0.95 -13.79 9.00
CA TYR A 15 -0.57 -13.44 10.38
C TYR A 15 -1.46 -12.36 11.01
N THR A 16 -2.33 -11.72 10.25
CA THR A 16 -3.29 -10.71 10.73
C THR A 16 -4.68 -10.95 10.12
N PRO A 17 -5.32 -12.08 10.43
CA PRO A 17 -6.64 -12.42 9.88
C PRO A 17 -7.68 -11.34 10.25
N GLY A 18 -8.48 -10.93 9.26
CA GLY A 18 -9.49 -9.88 9.41
C GLY A 18 -8.98 -8.45 9.23
N ALA A 19 -7.66 -8.24 9.07
CA ALA A 19 -7.11 -6.97 8.62
C ALA A 19 -7.05 -6.94 7.09
N ALA A 20 -7.53 -5.86 6.48
CA ALA A 20 -7.35 -5.64 5.06
C ALA A 20 -6.03 -4.93 4.79
N TRP A 21 -5.29 -5.42 3.79
CA TRP A 21 -3.99 -4.89 3.38
C TRP A 21 -3.97 -4.63 1.88
N ASN A 22 -3.26 -3.58 1.47
CA ASN A 22 -2.94 -3.29 0.07
C ASN A 22 -1.48 -2.83 -0.01
N ALA A 23 -0.86 -2.92 -1.17
CA ALA A 23 0.50 -2.43 -1.37
C ALA A 23 0.73 -1.89 -2.78
N SER A 24 1.62 -0.92 -2.90
CA SER A 24 2.11 -0.41 -4.18
C SER A 24 3.62 -0.28 -4.15
N ASN A 25 4.28 -0.27 -5.32
CA ASN A 25 5.68 0.10 -5.33
C ASN A 25 5.86 1.58 -5.02
N TYR A 26 6.96 1.89 -4.34
CA TYR A 26 7.39 3.25 -4.15
C TYR A 26 7.85 3.86 -5.50
N THR A 27 7.35 5.07 -5.79
CA THR A 27 7.83 5.91 -6.89
C THR A 27 8.56 7.10 -6.30
N ASP A 28 9.82 7.27 -6.66
CA ASP A 28 10.61 8.41 -6.25
C ASP A 28 10.13 9.67 -6.98
N VAL A 29 9.78 10.72 -6.23
CA VAL A 29 9.22 11.97 -6.81
C VAL A 29 10.28 12.80 -7.52
N GLY A 30 11.54 12.76 -7.08
CA GLY A 30 12.63 13.55 -7.66
C GLY A 30 13.10 12.99 -9.00
N THR A 31 13.13 11.67 -9.13
CA THR A 31 13.65 10.95 -10.31
C THR A 31 12.55 10.32 -11.18
N GLY A 32 11.34 10.15 -10.65
CA GLY A 32 10.24 9.44 -11.32
C GLY A 32 10.42 7.92 -11.36
N VAL A 33 11.49 7.38 -10.77
CA VAL A 33 11.82 5.95 -10.87
C VAL A 33 10.97 5.14 -9.89
N LYS A 34 10.25 4.14 -10.42
CA LYS A 34 9.50 3.15 -9.63
C LYS A 34 10.43 2.04 -9.12
N LYS A 35 10.65 1.99 -7.81
CA LYS A 35 11.51 0.99 -7.17
C LYS A 35 10.74 -0.31 -6.95
N LYS A 36 11.06 -1.35 -7.73
CA LYS A 36 10.34 -2.64 -7.69
C LYS A 36 10.51 -3.41 -6.36
N ASN A 37 11.56 -3.13 -5.61
CA ASN A 37 11.89 -3.77 -4.33
C ASN A 37 11.46 -2.94 -3.10
N TYR A 38 10.89 -1.75 -3.28
CA TYR A 38 10.35 -0.94 -2.18
C TYR A 38 8.83 -0.93 -2.29
N PHE A 39 8.17 -1.30 -1.20
CA PHE A 39 6.72 -1.38 -1.12
C PHE A 39 6.19 -0.36 -0.11
N LEU A 40 5.18 0.38 -0.52
CA LEU A 40 4.30 1.14 0.36
C LEU A 40 3.14 0.22 0.71
N VAL A 41 2.95 -0.03 2.00
CA VAL A 41 1.89 -0.90 2.51
C VAL A 41 0.80 -0.02 3.12
N TYR A 42 -0.44 -0.31 2.74
CA TYR A 42 -1.65 0.33 3.24
C TYR A 42 -2.40 -0.66 4.11
N GLN A 43 -2.71 -0.24 5.33
CA GLN A 43 -3.53 -1.00 6.26
C GLN A 43 -4.92 -0.36 6.33
N ASP A 44 -5.97 -1.17 6.31
CA ASP A 44 -7.29 -0.66 6.66
C ASP A 44 -7.38 -0.54 8.18
N THR A 45 -7.40 0.70 8.65
CA THR A 45 -7.48 1.00 10.07
C THR A 45 -8.93 0.90 10.52
N TYR A 46 -9.19 0.09 11.54
CA TYR A 46 -10.47 0.10 12.24
C TYR A 46 -10.49 1.23 13.26
N VAL A 47 -11.49 2.09 13.18
CA VAL A 47 -11.74 3.12 14.19
C VAL A 47 -12.96 2.71 15.01
N PHE A 48 -12.78 2.58 16.32
CA PHE A 48 -13.86 2.20 17.23
C PHE A 48 -15.03 3.19 17.11
N GLY A 49 -16.24 2.67 16.89
CA GLY A 49 -17.45 3.47 16.68
C GLY A 49 -17.66 4.00 15.25
N LYS A 50 -16.69 3.86 14.34
CA LYS A 50 -16.81 4.24 12.92
C LYS A 50 -16.65 3.08 11.94
N GLY A 51 -16.03 1.98 12.38
CA GLY A 51 -15.74 0.83 11.52
C GLY A 51 -14.41 0.97 10.77
N TYR A 52 -14.23 0.14 9.75
CA TYR A 52 -13.08 0.20 8.86
C TYR A 52 -13.17 1.41 7.93
N LEU A 53 -12.04 2.09 7.72
CA LEU A 53 -11.98 3.30 6.91
C LEU A 53 -11.96 3.02 5.40
N GLY A 54 -11.76 1.77 4.98
CA GLY A 54 -11.75 1.36 3.57
C GLY A 54 -10.54 1.87 2.80
N MET A 55 -9.46 2.25 3.50
CA MET A 55 -8.28 2.86 2.90
C MET A 55 -7.61 1.97 1.85
N THR A 56 -7.73 0.65 2.01
CA THR A 56 -7.20 -0.35 1.07
C THR A 56 -7.91 -0.37 -0.28
N LYS A 57 -9.13 0.19 -0.38
CA LYS A 57 -9.94 0.26 -1.60
C LYS A 57 -9.70 1.54 -2.40
N VAL A 58 -8.96 2.50 -1.85
CA VAL A 58 -8.73 3.80 -2.47
C VAL A 58 -7.56 3.71 -3.44
N VAL A 59 -7.77 4.20 -4.67
CA VAL A 59 -6.71 4.32 -5.68
C VAL A 59 -6.09 5.73 -5.58
N VAL A 60 -4.76 5.80 -5.43
CA VAL A 60 -4.04 7.09 -5.41
C VAL A 60 -4.15 7.77 -6.77
N PRO A 61 -4.69 8.99 -6.87
CA PRO A 61 -4.82 9.68 -8.15
C PRO A 61 -3.47 10.04 -8.78
N GLU A 62 -3.35 9.89 -10.10
CA GLU A 62 -2.10 10.10 -10.84
C GLU A 62 -1.46 11.48 -10.65
N LYS A 63 -2.30 12.52 -10.47
CA LYS A 63 -1.84 13.90 -10.27
C LYS A 63 -0.85 14.05 -9.12
N TYR A 64 -0.99 13.24 -8.07
CA TYR A 64 -0.13 13.31 -6.88
C TYR A 64 1.29 12.81 -7.14
N PHE A 65 1.51 11.95 -8.15
CA PHE A 65 2.85 11.52 -8.56
C PHE A 65 3.59 12.56 -9.40
N LYS A 66 2.90 13.61 -9.87
CA LYS A 66 3.46 14.67 -10.72
C LYS A 66 3.76 15.96 -9.96
N ILE A 67 3.47 16.02 -8.67
CA ILE A 67 3.76 17.18 -7.83
C ILE A 67 5.28 17.24 -7.65
N LYS A 68 5.92 18.20 -8.34
CA LYS A 68 7.32 18.56 -8.12
C LYS A 68 7.36 19.65 -7.05
N LYS A 69 8.29 19.50 -6.10
CA LYS A 69 8.58 20.54 -5.11
C LYS A 69 9.35 21.68 -5.75
#